data_AF-A0A2E6VAV0-F1
#
_entry.id   AF-A0A2E6VAV0-F1
#
_cell.length_a   1.000
_cell.length_b   1.000
_cell.length_c   1.000
_cell.angle_alpha   90.00
_cell.angle_beta   90.00
_cell.angle_gamma   90.00
#
_symmetry.space_group_name_H-M   'P 1'
#
loop_
_entity.id
_entity.type
_entity.pdbx_description
1 polymer ?
#
loop_
_entity_poly.entity_id
_entity_poly.type
_entity_poly.pdbx_seq_one_letter_code
_entity_poly.pdbx_strand_id
1 'polypeptide(L)'
;MLKILFMKHLYFFLGLFFINYFGFAQYHQFQLVLVDSNVGSEVYLGCAGCSQESNDEGLNNIFQNHNVTCYQTAYVYSDTPNDLYGSIHIGGCDGCNIAQLVQDLNNYDSVIMIASEDYEEYSFNHGLNLTLVDDTIGTPIGENNGVVTTNNTNLNQIFTNFNVSYYTIANAGTSYENYELFCNCDATLLKQELDMLSTIVLSTDYMSMGVVLSTEESQMTHVSIHPNPFKDKISIKINKAIESIEIYDILGKSIYKSSSVSELENYSSTLKSGVYLLKITTKDGNTMTKKLIKS
;
A
#
# COMPACT_ATOMS: atom_id res chain seq x y z
N MET A 1 21.09 -63.96 39.48
CA MET A 1 21.35 -62.82 40.39
C MET A 1 22.29 -61.90 39.62
N LEU A 2 21.89 -60.81 38.96
CA LEU A 2 20.78 -59.88 39.09
C LEU A 2 20.58 -59.24 37.70
N LYS A 3 19.72 -59.83 36.86
CA LYS A 3 18.98 -59.09 35.81
C LYS A 3 17.66 -58.71 36.47
N ILE A 4 17.06 -57.58 36.07
CA ILE A 4 15.82 -56.96 36.60
C ILE A 4 16.15 -55.81 37.57
N LEU A 5 16.42 -54.63 37.03
CA LEU A 5 15.79 -53.35 37.41
C LEU A 5 16.36 -52.25 36.51
N PHE A 6 15.81 -52.06 35.31
CA PHE A 6 15.79 -50.79 34.55
C PHE A 6 15.02 -51.03 33.24
N MET A 7 13.74 -51.43 33.36
CA MET A 7 12.81 -51.51 32.22
C MET A 7 11.39 -51.23 32.70
N LYS A 8 11.18 -50.05 33.29
CA LYS A 8 9.85 -49.56 33.69
C LYS A 8 9.57 -48.09 33.30
N HIS A 9 10.28 -47.57 32.30
CA HIS A 9 9.90 -46.31 31.62
C HIS A 9 9.80 -46.42 30.09
N LEU A 10 9.73 -47.65 29.55
CA LEU A 10 9.63 -47.87 28.09
C LEU A 10 8.21 -48.16 27.57
N TYR A 11 7.17 -47.94 28.37
CA TYR A 11 5.77 -48.17 27.96
C TYR A 11 4.82 -47.07 28.45
N PHE A 12 5.18 -45.81 28.22
CA PHE A 12 4.22 -44.69 28.32
C PHE A 12 4.50 -43.60 27.26
N PHE A 13 5.02 -44.00 26.10
CA PHE A 13 5.17 -43.14 24.91
C PHE A 13 4.97 -43.95 23.62
N LEU A 14 4.10 -44.97 23.68
CA LEU A 14 3.69 -45.78 22.54
C LEU A 14 2.17 -45.89 22.56
N GLY A 15 1.51 -44.77 22.31
CA GLY A 15 0.06 -44.67 22.45
C GLY A 15 -0.46 -43.29 22.10
N LEU A 16 -0.15 -42.82 20.88
CA LEU A 16 -0.93 -41.85 20.09
C LEU A 16 -0.22 -41.63 18.73
N PHE A 17 0.21 -42.73 18.10
CA PHE A 17 0.70 -42.73 16.71
C PHE A 17 -0.44 -43.09 15.76
N PHE A 18 -1.61 -42.47 15.96
CA PHE A 18 -2.75 -42.45 15.03
C PHE A 18 -3.67 -41.30 15.47
N ILE A 19 -3.22 -40.07 15.31
CA ILE A 19 -4.15 -38.98 15.02
C ILE A 19 -3.98 -38.74 13.53
N ASN A 20 -4.97 -39.24 12.79
CA ASN A 20 -5.35 -38.90 11.44
C ASN A 20 -4.49 -37.80 10.77
N TYR A 21 -3.96 -38.11 9.59
CA TYR A 21 -3.87 -37.14 8.50
C TYR A 21 -5.31 -36.65 8.17
N PHE A 22 -5.92 -35.90 9.08
CA PHE A 22 -6.78 -34.83 8.64
C PHE A 22 -5.80 -33.76 8.18
N GLY A 23 -5.59 -33.70 6.87
CA GLY A 23 -5.08 -32.49 6.25
C GLY A 23 -6.09 -31.40 6.58
N PHE A 24 -5.89 -30.72 7.71
CA PHE A 24 -6.47 -29.41 7.89
C PHE A 24 -5.91 -28.60 6.73
N ALA A 25 -6.80 -28.07 5.89
CA ALA A 25 -6.40 -27.08 4.90
C ALA A 25 -5.62 -25.98 5.67
N GLN A 26 -4.35 -25.82 5.33
CA GLN A 26 -3.49 -24.82 5.97
C GLN A 26 -3.75 -23.51 5.22
N TYR A 27 -4.11 -22.49 5.99
CA TYR A 27 -4.21 -21.13 5.48
C TYR A 27 -2.81 -20.53 5.42
N HIS A 28 -2.43 -20.03 4.25
CA HIS A 28 -1.16 -19.34 4.03
C HIS A 28 -1.43 -17.89 3.66
N GLN A 29 -0.48 -17.02 4.01
CA GLN A 29 -0.49 -15.61 3.64
C GLN A 29 0.68 -15.30 2.71
N PHE A 30 0.50 -14.31 1.86
CA PHE A 30 1.53 -13.84 0.94
C PHE A 30 1.46 -12.33 0.77
N GLN A 31 2.59 -11.75 0.40
CA GLN A 31 2.74 -10.34 0.07
C GLN A 31 3.05 -10.19 -1.41
N LEU A 32 2.55 -9.13 -2.01
CA LEU A 32 2.79 -8.76 -3.40
C LEU A 32 3.21 -7.30 -3.47
N VAL A 33 4.07 -7.00 -4.44
CA VAL A 33 4.27 -5.64 -4.93
C VAL A 33 3.94 -5.63 -6.41
N LEU A 34 3.05 -4.73 -6.83
CA LEU A 34 2.68 -4.54 -8.23
C LEU A 34 3.73 -3.70 -8.96
N VAL A 35 3.92 -3.98 -10.25
CA VAL A 35 4.74 -3.14 -11.15
C VAL A 35 4.08 -1.77 -11.35
N ASP A 36 2.75 -1.74 -11.48
CA ASP A 36 1.92 -0.55 -11.59
C ASP A 36 0.74 -0.71 -10.62
N SER A 37 0.59 0.23 -9.68
CA SER A 37 -0.53 0.28 -8.72
C SER A 37 -1.93 0.19 -9.35
N ASN A 38 -2.08 0.49 -10.65
CA ASN A 38 -3.36 0.44 -11.36
C ASN A 38 -3.62 -0.89 -12.09
N VAL A 39 -2.66 -1.81 -12.14
CA VAL A 39 -2.76 -3.09 -12.84
C VAL A 39 -2.50 -4.22 -11.86
N GLY A 40 -3.48 -5.10 -11.66
CA GLY A 40 -3.47 -6.14 -10.64
C GLY A 40 -4.04 -5.69 -9.29
N SER A 41 -4.54 -4.45 -9.15
CA SER A 41 -5.18 -3.96 -7.92
C SER A 41 -6.48 -4.72 -7.64
N GLU A 42 -6.85 -4.85 -6.37
CA GLU A 42 -8.07 -5.55 -5.97
C GLU A 42 -9.34 -4.88 -6.52
N VAL A 43 -10.31 -5.71 -6.93
CA VAL A 43 -11.65 -5.22 -7.25
C VAL A 43 -12.39 -5.02 -5.93
N TYR A 44 -12.66 -3.76 -5.60
CA TYR A 44 -13.33 -3.36 -4.36
C TYR A 44 -14.76 -3.93 -4.27
N LEU A 45 -15.05 -4.70 -3.21
CA LEU A 45 -16.36 -5.32 -2.98
C LEU A 45 -17.30 -4.53 -2.04
N GLY A 46 -16.87 -3.41 -1.44
CA GLY A 46 -17.67 -2.68 -0.45
C GLY A 46 -17.61 -3.32 0.94
N CYS A 47 -17.21 -2.50 1.93
CA CYS A 47 -17.10 -2.73 3.39
C CYS A 47 -16.65 -4.12 3.89
N ALA A 48 -15.50 -4.11 4.58
CA ALA A 48 -14.98 -5.15 5.48
C ALA A 48 -14.92 -6.56 4.87
N GLY A 49 -14.09 -6.73 3.85
CA GLY A 49 -13.73 -8.03 3.30
C GLY A 49 -12.56 -7.88 2.34
N CYS A 50 -11.71 -8.88 2.29
CA CYS A 50 -10.74 -8.98 1.22
C CYS A 50 -11.40 -9.51 -0.07
N SER A 51 -10.91 -9.06 -1.21
CA SER A 51 -11.37 -9.51 -2.52
C SER A 51 -10.81 -10.90 -2.84
N GLN A 52 -11.40 -11.56 -3.83
CA GLN A 52 -10.80 -12.74 -4.49
C GLN A 52 -10.35 -12.40 -5.91
N GLU A 53 -10.55 -11.15 -6.32
CA GLU A 53 -10.36 -10.70 -7.68
C GLU A 53 -9.52 -9.42 -7.70
N SER A 54 -8.66 -9.35 -8.71
CA SER A 54 -7.96 -8.17 -9.17
C SER A 54 -8.59 -7.64 -10.46
N ASN A 55 -8.20 -6.43 -10.85
CA ASN A 55 -8.58 -5.85 -12.14
C ASN A 55 -7.80 -6.45 -13.34
N ASP A 56 -6.97 -7.49 -13.13
CA ASP A 56 -6.20 -8.20 -14.16
C ASP A 56 -6.66 -9.66 -14.33
N GLU A 57 -6.96 -10.06 -15.56
CA GLU A 57 -7.49 -11.39 -15.87
C GLU A 57 -6.45 -12.51 -15.65
N GLY A 58 -5.18 -12.25 -15.97
CA GLY A 58 -4.11 -13.24 -15.81
C GLY A 58 -3.83 -13.51 -14.33
N LEU A 59 -3.78 -12.47 -13.51
CA LEU A 59 -3.64 -12.58 -12.06
C LEU A 59 -4.84 -13.33 -11.44
N ASN A 60 -6.06 -13.06 -11.92
CA ASN A 60 -7.26 -13.79 -11.47
C ASN A 60 -7.20 -15.29 -11.79
N ASN A 61 -6.63 -15.68 -12.94
CA ASN A 61 -6.41 -17.09 -13.25
C ASN A 61 -5.42 -17.75 -12.29
N ILE A 62 -4.34 -17.04 -11.90
CA ILE A 62 -3.39 -17.53 -10.88
C ILE A 62 -4.11 -17.71 -9.54
N PHE A 63 -4.86 -16.71 -9.10
CA PHE A 63 -5.62 -16.75 -7.84
C PHE A 63 -6.58 -17.94 -7.78
N GLN A 64 -7.34 -18.19 -8.85
CA GLN A 64 -8.26 -19.32 -8.94
C GLN A 64 -7.53 -20.67 -8.90
N ASN A 65 -6.41 -20.81 -9.61
CA ASN A 65 -5.63 -22.05 -9.66
C ASN A 65 -4.99 -22.41 -8.30
N HIS A 66 -4.80 -21.43 -7.43
CA HIS A 66 -4.11 -21.57 -6.15
C HIS A 66 -5.01 -21.35 -4.93
N ASN A 67 -6.34 -21.39 -5.10
CA ASN A 67 -7.30 -21.23 -4.00
C ASN A 67 -7.06 -19.96 -3.18
N VAL A 68 -6.71 -18.84 -3.83
CA VAL A 68 -6.63 -17.54 -3.15
C VAL A 68 -8.03 -17.14 -2.71
N THR A 69 -8.18 -16.94 -1.40
CA THR A 69 -9.45 -16.62 -0.75
C THR A 69 -9.55 -15.16 -0.34
N CYS A 70 -8.42 -14.44 -0.37
CA CYS A 70 -8.28 -13.11 0.18
C CYS A 70 -7.19 -12.35 -0.59
N TYR A 71 -7.47 -11.12 -0.99
CA TYR A 71 -6.58 -10.20 -1.68
C TYR A 71 -6.99 -8.76 -1.41
N GLN A 72 -6.07 -7.92 -0.96
CA GLN A 72 -6.35 -6.53 -0.62
C GLN A 72 -5.08 -5.67 -0.63
N THR A 73 -5.24 -4.38 -0.93
CA THR A 73 -4.17 -3.39 -0.75
C THR A 73 -3.78 -3.33 0.73
N ALA A 74 -2.47 -3.26 0.96
CA ALA A 74 -1.89 -3.01 2.26
C ALA A 74 -1.03 -1.74 2.21
N TYR A 75 -0.86 -1.12 3.37
CA TYR A 75 -0.14 0.13 3.55
C TYR A 75 1.02 -0.11 4.49
N VAL A 76 2.18 0.43 4.15
CA VAL A 76 3.33 0.43 5.06
C VAL A 76 3.29 1.75 5.85
N TYR A 77 3.30 1.67 7.18
CA TYR A 77 3.23 2.85 8.06
C TYR A 77 4.59 3.56 8.08
N SER A 78 4.78 4.39 7.08
CA SER A 78 5.93 5.28 6.85
C SER A 78 5.48 6.37 5.88
N ASP A 79 6.25 7.44 5.69
CA ASP A 79 6.09 8.33 4.54
C ASP A 79 6.50 7.56 3.28
N THR A 80 5.70 6.54 2.92
CA THR A 80 5.96 5.65 1.79
C THR A 80 6.29 6.52 0.59
N PRO A 81 7.29 6.16 -0.21
CA PRO A 81 7.46 6.84 -1.49
C PRO A 81 6.12 6.84 -2.20
N ASN A 82 5.74 7.98 -2.77
CA ASN A 82 4.52 8.09 -3.58
C ASN A 82 4.43 6.97 -4.64
N ASP A 83 5.58 6.39 -5.01
CA ASP A 83 5.74 5.33 -6.01
C ASP A 83 5.36 3.92 -5.53
N LEU A 84 5.26 3.66 -4.21
CA LEU A 84 4.78 2.37 -3.65
C LEU A 84 3.32 2.43 -3.17
N TYR A 85 2.70 3.61 -3.19
CA TYR A 85 1.33 3.79 -2.74
C TYR A 85 0.35 3.00 -3.61
N GLY A 86 -0.44 2.12 -3.00
CA GLY A 86 -1.39 1.25 -3.70
C GLY A 86 -0.75 0.07 -4.46
N SER A 87 0.58 -0.04 -4.47
CA SER A 87 1.30 -1.13 -5.13
C SER A 87 1.52 -2.32 -4.20
N ILE A 88 1.38 -2.17 -2.89
CA ILE A 88 1.62 -3.24 -1.90
C ILE A 88 0.30 -3.92 -1.57
N HIS A 89 0.28 -5.25 -1.64
CA HIS A 89 -0.90 -6.03 -1.37
C HIS A 89 -0.57 -7.23 -0.49
N ILE A 90 -1.57 -7.68 0.24
CA ILE A 90 -1.53 -8.94 0.95
C ILE A 90 -2.64 -9.85 0.46
N GLY A 91 -2.36 -11.13 0.45
CA GLY A 91 -3.36 -12.14 0.14
C GLY A 91 -3.27 -13.35 1.06
N GLY A 92 -4.27 -14.18 0.94
CA GLY A 92 -4.38 -15.43 1.67
C GLY A 92 -4.94 -16.52 0.78
N CYS A 93 -4.46 -17.74 0.98
CA CYS A 93 -4.95 -18.92 0.28
C CYS A 93 -5.21 -20.07 1.25
N ASP A 94 -6.27 -20.82 1.01
CA ASP A 94 -6.69 -21.94 1.88
C ASP A 94 -6.46 -23.27 1.16
N GLY A 95 -5.65 -24.15 1.76
CA GLY A 95 -5.31 -25.46 1.17
C GLY A 95 -4.48 -25.36 -0.12
N CYS A 96 -3.74 -24.26 -0.28
CA CYS A 96 -2.86 -23.99 -1.43
C CYS A 96 -1.46 -24.57 -1.23
N ASN A 97 -0.70 -24.70 -2.32
CA ASN A 97 0.76 -24.86 -2.25
C ASN A 97 1.39 -23.47 -2.38
N ILE A 98 1.71 -22.86 -1.24
CA ILE A 98 2.23 -21.49 -1.18
C ILE A 98 3.50 -21.28 -2.00
N ALA A 99 4.41 -22.26 -2.02
CA ALA A 99 5.63 -22.18 -2.80
C ALA A 99 5.35 -22.12 -4.31
N GLN A 100 4.37 -22.89 -4.79
CA GLN A 100 3.96 -22.84 -6.20
C GLN A 100 3.21 -21.55 -6.53
N LEU A 101 2.34 -21.07 -5.63
CA LEU A 101 1.66 -19.78 -5.80
C LEU A 101 2.66 -18.63 -5.94
N VAL A 102 3.62 -18.52 -5.00
CA VAL A 102 4.65 -17.47 -5.03
C VAL A 102 5.51 -17.58 -6.29
N GLN A 103 5.83 -18.80 -6.74
CA GLN A 103 6.56 -18.99 -7.99
C GLN A 103 5.75 -18.52 -9.21
N ASP A 104 4.48 -18.89 -9.32
CA ASP A 104 3.63 -18.52 -10.44
C ASP A 104 3.37 -17.01 -10.48
N LEU A 105 3.22 -16.37 -9.31
CA LEU A 105 3.12 -14.93 -9.18
C LEU A 105 4.39 -14.23 -9.65
N ASN A 106 5.57 -14.67 -9.19
CA ASN A 106 6.85 -14.09 -9.63
C ASN A 106 7.16 -14.33 -11.12
N ASN A 107 6.58 -15.37 -11.73
CA ASN A 107 6.66 -15.60 -13.18
C ASN A 107 5.70 -14.68 -13.98
N TYR A 108 4.74 -14.04 -13.33
CA TYR A 108 3.81 -13.09 -13.93
C TYR A 108 4.31 -11.64 -13.79
N ASP A 109 5.56 -11.46 -14.22
CA ASP A 109 6.36 -10.24 -14.06
C ASP A 109 5.83 -9.00 -14.79
N SER A 110 4.86 -9.18 -15.68
CA SER A 110 4.13 -8.07 -16.31
C SER A 110 3.23 -7.30 -15.34
N VAL A 111 2.85 -7.92 -14.21
CA VAL A 111 1.96 -7.34 -13.20
C VAL A 111 2.61 -7.37 -11.82
N ILE A 112 3.31 -8.45 -11.48
CA ILE A 112 3.93 -8.66 -10.18
C ILE A 112 5.41 -8.27 -10.22
N MET A 113 5.80 -7.27 -9.44
CA MET A 113 7.20 -6.89 -9.25
C MET A 113 7.93 -7.91 -8.38
N ILE A 114 7.31 -8.30 -7.27
CA ILE A 114 7.79 -9.34 -6.36
C ILE A 114 6.62 -9.92 -5.57
N ALA A 115 6.66 -11.23 -5.33
CA ALA A 115 5.79 -11.92 -4.41
C ALA A 115 6.61 -12.75 -3.41
N SER A 116 6.14 -12.82 -2.16
CA SER A 116 6.74 -13.64 -1.11
C SER A 116 5.67 -14.27 -0.22
N GLU A 117 6.02 -15.40 0.40
CA GLU A 117 5.24 -15.92 1.52
C GLU A 117 5.38 -15.00 2.73
N ASP A 118 4.29 -14.79 3.46
CA ASP A 118 4.27 -13.95 4.65
C ASP A 118 4.60 -14.79 5.90
N TYR A 119 5.69 -14.46 6.59
CA TYR A 119 6.20 -15.21 7.74
C TYR A 119 5.93 -14.51 9.08
N GLU A 120 5.79 -13.18 9.08
CA GLU A 120 5.63 -12.36 10.28
C GLU A 120 4.45 -11.40 10.11
N GLU A 121 3.43 -11.59 10.95
CA GLU A 121 2.23 -10.77 10.92
C GLU A 121 2.58 -9.28 11.06
N TYR A 122 2.09 -8.46 10.12
CA TYR A 122 2.28 -7.00 10.08
C TYR A 122 3.70 -6.50 9.75
N SER A 123 4.61 -7.36 9.29
CA SER A 123 5.94 -6.95 8.77
C SER A 123 5.93 -6.90 7.25
N PHE A 124 6.62 -5.93 6.64
CA PHE A 124 6.82 -5.92 5.19
C PHE A 124 8.10 -6.66 4.81
N ASN A 125 7.98 -7.73 4.02
CA ASN A 125 9.08 -8.66 3.71
C ASN A 125 10.12 -8.12 2.74
N HIS A 126 9.88 -6.93 2.20
CA HIS A 126 10.70 -6.32 1.15
C HIS A 126 11.24 -4.94 1.56
N GLY A 127 11.10 -4.57 2.84
CA GLY A 127 11.59 -3.28 3.33
C GLY A 127 12.03 -3.29 4.78
N LEU A 128 12.93 -2.37 5.11
CA LEU A 128 13.47 -2.19 6.46
C LEU A 128 13.51 -0.70 6.82
N ASN A 129 13.46 -0.44 8.12
CA ASN A 129 13.98 0.78 8.70
C ASN A 129 15.44 0.56 9.06
N LEU A 130 16.31 1.48 8.64
CA LEU A 130 17.76 1.45 8.86
C LEU A 130 18.18 2.71 9.62
N THR A 131 18.75 2.53 10.80
CA THR A 131 19.38 3.64 11.54
C THR A 131 20.88 3.56 11.35
N LEU A 132 21.48 4.67 10.90
CA LEU A 132 22.93 4.78 10.76
C LEU A 132 23.57 5.39 12.01
N VAL A 133 24.84 5.07 12.24
CA VAL A 133 25.59 5.57 13.40
C VAL A 133 25.92 7.06 13.31
N ASP A 134 25.90 7.64 12.11
CA ASP A 134 26.29 9.02 11.80
C ASP A 134 25.50 9.53 10.57
N ASP A 135 25.05 10.80 10.61
CA ASP A 135 24.22 11.44 9.59
C ASP A 135 24.97 11.84 8.31
N THR A 136 26.30 11.72 8.32
CA THR A 136 27.15 11.97 7.15
C THR A 136 27.42 10.72 6.33
N ILE A 137 27.02 9.54 6.82
CA ILE A 137 27.23 8.26 6.15
C ILE A 137 25.93 7.81 5.51
N GLY A 138 26.02 7.15 4.35
CA GLY A 138 24.87 6.56 3.69
C GLY A 138 24.00 7.55 2.94
N THR A 139 24.33 8.85 2.92
CA THR A 139 23.54 9.85 2.18
C THR A 139 23.31 9.42 0.72
N PRO A 140 22.06 9.39 0.22
CA PRO A 140 21.77 9.04 -1.17
C PRO A 140 22.42 10.04 -2.14
N ILE A 141 23.09 9.53 -3.19
CA ILE A 141 23.76 10.37 -4.20
C ILE A 141 23.25 10.15 -5.63
N GLY A 142 22.37 9.16 -5.82
CA GLY A 142 21.77 8.82 -7.11
C GLY A 142 21.40 7.35 -7.19
N GLU A 143 21.27 6.84 -8.41
CA GLU A 143 20.95 5.44 -8.68
C GLU A 143 21.84 4.90 -9.81
N ASN A 144 22.00 3.58 -9.87
CA ASN A 144 22.66 2.87 -10.95
C ASN A 144 21.87 1.60 -11.29
N ASN A 145 21.32 1.53 -12.50
CA ASN A 145 20.48 0.41 -12.96
C ASN A 145 19.31 0.08 -12.01
N GLY A 146 18.65 1.11 -11.47
CA GLY A 146 17.52 0.94 -10.55
C GLY A 146 17.90 0.59 -9.10
N VAL A 147 19.20 0.54 -8.77
CA VAL A 147 19.69 0.38 -7.40
C VAL A 147 20.15 1.73 -6.86
N VAL A 148 19.75 2.09 -5.64
CA VAL A 148 20.19 3.34 -5.00
C VAL A 148 21.68 3.28 -4.69
N THR A 149 22.35 4.40 -4.91
CA THR A 149 23.75 4.62 -4.55
C THR A 149 23.84 5.69 -3.46
N THR A 150 24.74 5.45 -2.51
CA THR A 150 25.04 6.31 -1.38
C THR A 150 26.49 6.81 -1.43
N ASN A 151 26.84 7.74 -0.56
CA ASN A 151 28.21 8.16 -0.36
C ASN A 151 29.11 7.11 0.34
N ASN A 152 28.61 5.91 0.65
CA ASN A 152 29.34 4.84 1.34
C ASN A 152 29.46 3.56 0.48
N THR A 153 30.69 3.10 0.25
CA THR A 153 30.97 1.95 -0.61
C THR A 153 30.47 0.61 -0.05
N ASN A 154 30.53 0.40 1.27
CA ASN A 154 30.09 -0.86 1.89
C ASN A 154 28.57 -1.00 1.80
N LEU A 155 27.83 0.08 2.05
CA LEU A 155 26.38 0.11 1.84
C LEU A 155 26.04 -0.14 0.36
N ASN A 156 26.76 0.49 -0.57
CA ASN A 156 26.50 0.29 -2.00
C ASN A 156 26.71 -1.16 -2.45
N GLN A 157 27.66 -1.88 -1.85
CA GLN A 157 27.86 -3.31 -2.13
C GLN A 157 26.65 -4.14 -1.68
N ILE A 158 26.14 -3.89 -0.47
CA ILE A 158 24.94 -4.55 0.03
C ILE A 158 23.73 -4.17 -0.84
N PHE A 159 23.52 -2.88 -1.11
CA PHE A 159 22.39 -2.40 -1.90
C PHE A 159 22.37 -3.01 -3.29
N THR A 160 23.54 -3.18 -3.91
CA THR A 160 23.67 -3.88 -5.20
C THR A 160 23.31 -5.36 -5.08
N ASN A 161 23.82 -6.06 -4.06
CA ASN A 161 23.55 -7.49 -3.86
C ASN A 161 22.07 -7.79 -3.62
N PHE A 162 21.36 -6.87 -2.97
CA PHE A 162 19.96 -7.03 -2.59
C PHE A 162 19.00 -6.21 -3.47
N ASN A 163 19.48 -5.56 -4.53
CA ASN A 163 18.64 -4.76 -5.41
C ASN A 163 17.75 -3.75 -4.65
N VAL A 164 18.38 -2.95 -3.78
CA VAL A 164 17.72 -1.89 -3.02
C VAL A 164 17.39 -0.75 -3.98
N SER A 165 16.12 -0.64 -4.35
CA SER A 165 15.63 0.34 -5.34
C SER A 165 15.08 1.61 -4.72
N TYR A 166 14.86 1.61 -3.41
CA TYR A 166 14.41 2.77 -2.67
C TYR A 166 15.18 2.90 -1.36
N TYR A 167 15.56 4.13 -1.04
CA TYR A 167 16.27 4.47 0.17
C TYR A 167 16.15 5.98 0.45
N THR A 168 15.33 6.36 1.44
CA THR A 168 15.07 7.77 1.79
C THR A 168 15.15 8.00 3.29
N ILE A 169 15.23 9.27 3.69
CA ILE A 169 15.15 9.68 5.09
C ILE A 169 13.68 9.66 5.55
N ALA A 170 13.38 8.86 6.58
CA ALA A 170 12.06 8.73 7.21
C ALA A 170 11.75 9.87 8.20
N ASN A 171 12.77 10.35 8.93
CA ASN A 171 12.66 11.43 9.90
C ASN A 171 13.92 12.30 9.84
N ALA A 172 13.81 13.51 9.29
CA ALA A 172 14.92 14.45 9.24
C ALA A 172 15.04 15.22 10.58
N GLY A 173 16.25 15.30 11.15
CA GLY A 173 16.57 16.20 12.26
C GLY A 173 16.62 15.59 13.68
N THR A 174 16.66 14.25 13.81
CA THR A 174 17.00 13.56 15.07
C THR A 174 18.51 13.33 15.22
N SER A 175 18.99 12.93 16.41
CA SER A 175 20.42 12.63 16.65
C SER A 175 21.00 11.49 15.79
N TYR A 176 20.15 10.69 15.14
CA TYR A 176 20.51 9.66 14.18
C TYR A 176 19.54 9.77 12.99
N GLU A 177 20.06 9.58 11.78
CA GLU A 177 19.21 9.51 10.59
C GLU A 177 18.59 8.11 10.49
N ASN A 178 17.25 8.11 10.35
CA ASN A 178 16.46 6.92 10.11
C ASN A 178 16.11 6.89 8.63
N TYR A 179 16.44 5.78 7.98
CA TYR A 179 16.18 5.56 6.58
C TYR A 179 15.16 4.46 6.39
N GLU A 180 14.27 4.64 5.42
CA GLU A 180 13.40 3.59 4.91
C GLU A 180 14.03 3.03 3.64
N LEU A 181 14.05 1.70 3.53
CA LEU A 181 14.56 1.01 2.36
C LEU A 181 13.54 0.03 1.82
N PHE A 182 13.47 -0.08 0.50
CA PHE A 182 12.75 -1.15 -0.19
C PHE A 182 13.68 -1.83 -1.20
N CYS A 183 13.57 -3.15 -1.27
CA CYS A 183 14.35 -3.99 -2.15
C CYS A 183 13.47 -4.95 -2.93
N ASN A 184 13.91 -5.33 -4.13
CA ASN A 184 13.37 -6.50 -4.81
C ASN A 184 14.09 -7.77 -4.28
N CYS A 185 13.90 -8.07 -2.99
CA CYS A 185 14.62 -9.11 -2.26
C CYS A 185 13.89 -9.60 -1.01
N ASP A 186 14.38 -10.68 -0.39
CA ASP A 186 14.00 -11.07 0.97
C ASP A 186 14.72 -10.18 1.99
N ALA A 187 13.96 -9.31 2.66
CA ALA A 187 14.49 -8.37 3.64
C ALA A 187 15.14 -9.05 4.86
N THR A 188 14.83 -10.32 5.14
CA THR A 188 15.47 -11.08 6.22
C THR A 188 16.97 -11.23 5.98
N LEU A 189 17.34 -11.54 4.73
CA LEU A 189 18.73 -11.72 4.33
C LEU A 189 19.46 -10.38 4.26
N LEU A 190 18.79 -9.34 3.74
CA LEU A 190 19.33 -7.98 3.72
C LEU A 190 19.59 -7.47 5.15
N LYS A 191 18.65 -7.69 6.07
CA LYS A 191 18.78 -7.34 7.49
C LYS A 191 20.02 -7.98 8.11
N GLN A 192 20.25 -9.27 7.88
CA GLN A 192 21.42 -9.97 8.40
C GLN A 192 22.74 -9.33 7.93
N GLU A 193 22.84 -8.98 6.65
CA GLU A 193 24.05 -8.34 6.08
C GLU A 193 24.26 -6.91 6.60
N LEU A 194 23.18 -6.14 6.74
CA LEU A 194 23.25 -4.79 7.31
C LEU A 194 23.64 -4.81 8.80
N ASP A 195 23.08 -5.74 9.59
CA ASP A 195 23.39 -5.88 11.02
C ASP A 195 24.86 -6.28 11.27
N MET A 196 25.51 -6.93 10.30
CA MET A 196 26.95 -7.21 10.37
C MET A 196 27.82 -5.95 10.18
N LEU A 197 27.30 -4.88 9.59
CA LEU A 197 28.01 -3.61 9.41
C LEU A 197 27.91 -2.67 10.63
N SER A 198 28.12 -3.17 11.83
CA SER A 198 27.96 -2.43 13.10
C SER A 198 28.76 -1.11 13.24
N THR A 199 29.78 -0.89 12.41
CA THR A 199 30.51 0.40 12.33
C THR A 199 29.80 1.49 11.54
N ILE A 200 28.75 1.12 10.79
CA ILE A 200 27.97 1.99 9.89
C ILE A 200 26.50 1.96 10.30
N VAL A 201 25.98 0.78 10.61
CA VAL A 201 24.59 0.50 10.94
C VAL A 201 24.45 0.40 12.45
N LEU A 202 23.55 1.22 13.01
CA LEU A 202 23.20 1.20 14.42
C LEU A 202 22.11 0.17 14.72
N SER A 203 21.06 0.13 13.90
CA SER A 203 19.98 -0.86 13.98
C SER A 203 19.29 -1.03 12.64
N THR A 204 18.66 -2.19 12.46
CA THR A 204 17.68 -2.43 11.42
C THR A 204 16.42 -3.06 12.00
N ASP A 205 15.26 -2.64 11.51
CA ASP A 205 13.96 -3.13 11.96
C ASP A 205 13.06 -3.35 10.74
N TYR A 206 12.13 -4.30 10.81
CA TYR A 206 11.15 -4.48 9.73
C TYR A 206 10.22 -3.27 9.66
N MET A 207 9.82 -2.92 8.43
CA MET A 207 8.77 -1.92 8.25
C MET A 207 7.43 -2.52 8.64
N SER A 208 6.60 -1.75 9.37
CA SER A 208 5.27 -2.22 9.76
C SER A 208 4.27 -2.00 8.64
N MET A 209 3.48 -3.02 8.36
CA MET A 209 2.39 -3.02 7.41
C MET A 209 1.05 -3.07 8.13
N GLY A 210 0.05 -2.39 7.58
CA GLY A 210 -1.32 -2.46 8.04
C GLY A 210 -2.30 -2.44 6.88
N VAL A 211 -3.50 -2.93 7.16
CA VAL A 211 -4.66 -2.76 6.29
C VAL A 211 -5.53 -1.66 6.88
N VAL A 212 -5.88 -0.67 6.07
CA VAL A 212 -6.84 0.35 6.50
C VAL A 212 -8.24 -0.20 6.30
N LEU A 213 -9.11 0.01 7.28
CA LEU A 213 -10.55 -0.22 7.11
C LEU A 213 -11.07 0.86 6.15
N SER A 214 -11.15 0.54 4.86
CA SER A 214 -11.66 1.46 3.85
C SER A 214 -13.17 1.69 4.06
N THR A 215 -13.54 2.93 4.38
CA THR A 215 -14.85 3.47 3.99
C THR A 215 -14.71 3.90 2.53
N GLU A 216 -15.69 3.54 1.68
CA GLU A 216 -15.71 3.83 0.23
C GLU A 216 -14.81 5.01 -0.17
N GLU A 217 -13.65 4.70 -0.73
CA GLU A 217 -12.86 5.67 -1.44
C GLU A 217 -13.61 5.97 -2.75
N SER A 218 -14.62 6.82 -2.65
CA SER A 218 -15.38 7.29 -3.81
C SER A 218 -14.39 7.85 -4.81
N GLN A 219 -14.29 7.23 -6.00
CA GLN A 219 -13.53 7.72 -7.14
C GLN A 219 -13.62 9.24 -7.18
N MET A 220 -12.57 9.93 -6.70
CA MET A 220 -12.71 11.33 -6.32
C MET A 220 -13.23 12.11 -7.52
N THR A 221 -14.47 12.59 -7.45
CA THR A 221 -15.02 13.36 -8.56
C THR A 221 -14.19 14.63 -8.68
N HIS A 222 -13.44 14.74 -9.78
CA HIS A 222 -12.51 15.83 -9.99
C HIS A 222 -13.27 17.05 -10.52
N VAL A 223 -13.44 18.05 -9.65
CA VAL A 223 -13.96 19.36 -10.03
C VAL A 223 -12.91 20.43 -9.83
N SER A 224 -12.61 21.13 -10.93
CA SER A 224 -11.78 22.33 -10.94
C SER A 224 -12.64 23.55 -11.26
N ILE A 225 -12.37 24.66 -10.56
CA ILE A 225 -13.13 25.91 -10.69
C ILE A 225 -12.13 27.05 -10.85
N HIS A 226 -12.19 27.73 -12.00
CA HIS A 226 -11.24 28.79 -12.33
C HIS A 226 -11.90 30.00 -13.00
N PRO A 227 -11.44 31.23 -12.73
CA PRO A 227 -10.53 31.57 -11.64
C PRO A 227 -11.23 31.47 -10.27
N ASN A 228 -10.47 31.33 -9.19
CA ASN A 228 -10.94 31.48 -7.82
C ASN A 228 -9.77 32.02 -6.96
N PRO A 229 -9.79 33.29 -6.50
CA PRO A 229 -10.90 34.26 -6.59
C PRO A 229 -11.29 34.68 -8.01
N PHE A 230 -12.55 35.04 -8.22
CA PHE A 230 -13.08 35.48 -9.52
C PHE A 230 -13.67 36.90 -9.46
N LYS A 231 -13.64 37.59 -10.61
CA LYS A 231 -14.17 38.96 -10.75
C LYS A 231 -15.50 39.05 -11.48
N ASP A 232 -15.74 38.20 -12.48
CA ASP A 232 -16.96 38.23 -13.29
C ASP A 232 -17.54 36.84 -13.42
N LYS A 233 -16.89 35.96 -14.19
CA LYS A 233 -17.31 34.59 -14.40
C LYS A 233 -16.34 33.58 -13.80
N ILE A 234 -16.88 32.44 -13.38
CA ILE A 234 -16.13 31.21 -13.12
C ILE A 234 -16.31 30.25 -14.29
N SER A 235 -15.37 29.32 -14.44
CA SER A 235 -15.45 28.15 -15.30
C SER A 235 -15.30 26.89 -14.46
N ILE A 236 -16.13 25.89 -14.71
CA ILE A 236 -16.16 24.64 -13.95
C ILE A 236 -15.87 23.49 -14.89
N LYS A 237 -14.82 22.71 -14.61
CA LYS A 237 -14.58 21.43 -15.29
C LYS A 237 -14.83 20.30 -14.32
N ILE A 238 -15.70 19.38 -14.72
CA ILE A 238 -16.05 18.15 -14.01
C ILE A 238 -15.99 16.97 -14.97
N ASN A 239 -15.50 15.82 -14.50
CA ASN A 239 -15.40 14.59 -15.29
C ASN A 239 -16.59 13.63 -15.11
N LYS A 240 -17.62 14.04 -14.36
CA LYS A 240 -18.81 13.24 -14.04
C LYS A 240 -20.09 14.00 -14.37
N ALA A 241 -21.17 13.27 -14.65
CA ALA A 241 -22.47 13.86 -14.96
C ALA A 241 -23.09 14.51 -13.72
N ILE A 242 -23.51 15.77 -13.83
CA ILE A 242 -24.12 16.52 -12.74
C ILE A 242 -25.61 16.18 -12.62
N GLU A 243 -26.05 16.01 -11.37
CA GLU A 243 -27.46 15.98 -10.98
C GLU A 243 -27.92 17.37 -10.53
N SER A 244 -27.17 18.02 -9.62
CA SER A 244 -27.48 19.37 -9.15
C SER A 244 -26.25 20.18 -8.75
N ILE A 245 -26.43 21.50 -8.77
CA ILE A 245 -25.45 22.52 -8.46
C ILE A 245 -26.16 23.56 -7.60
N GLU A 246 -25.63 23.85 -6.42
CA GLU A 246 -26.21 24.79 -5.47
C GLU A 246 -25.17 25.77 -4.95
N ILE A 247 -25.50 27.06 -4.86
CA ILE A 247 -24.68 28.05 -4.17
C ILE A 247 -25.33 28.42 -2.84
N TYR A 248 -24.55 28.41 -1.79
CA TYR A 248 -24.93 28.87 -0.47
C TYR A 248 -24.13 30.12 -0.08
N ASP A 249 -24.76 31.03 0.66
CA ASP A 249 -24.05 32.08 1.37
C ASP A 249 -23.32 31.54 2.62
N ILE A 250 -22.54 32.39 3.31
CA ILE A 250 -21.80 32.02 4.51
C ILE A 250 -22.68 31.58 5.69
N LEU A 251 -23.98 31.88 5.65
CA LEU A 251 -24.95 31.50 6.67
C LEU A 251 -25.62 30.16 6.32
N GLY A 252 -25.24 29.53 5.20
CA GLY A 252 -25.79 28.27 4.74
C GLY A 252 -27.14 28.40 4.03
N LYS A 253 -27.56 29.61 3.65
CA LYS A 253 -28.79 29.81 2.86
C LYS A 253 -28.51 29.53 1.39
N SER A 254 -29.31 28.65 0.78
CA SER A 254 -29.24 28.41 -0.67
C SER A 254 -29.75 29.65 -1.42
N ILE A 255 -28.89 30.20 -2.29
CA ILE A 255 -29.14 31.42 -3.06
C ILE A 255 -29.19 31.16 -4.57
N TYR A 256 -28.84 29.94 -5.01
CA TYR A 256 -28.91 29.50 -6.40
C TYR A 256 -28.98 27.98 -6.48
N LYS A 257 -29.74 27.45 -7.44
CA LYS A 257 -29.81 26.03 -7.76
C LYS A 257 -30.04 25.81 -9.25
N SER A 258 -29.26 24.93 -9.86
CA SER A 258 -29.40 24.50 -11.26
C SER A 258 -28.82 23.09 -11.43
N SER A 259 -29.04 22.43 -12.56
CA SER A 259 -28.35 21.20 -12.97
C SER A 259 -27.33 21.45 -14.10
N SER A 260 -27.17 22.70 -14.54
CA SER A 260 -26.35 23.10 -15.68
C SER A 260 -25.14 23.93 -15.26
N VAL A 261 -23.94 23.49 -15.67
CA VAL A 261 -22.69 24.25 -15.47
C VAL A 261 -22.78 25.62 -16.13
N SER A 262 -23.19 25.65 -17.40
CA SER A 262 -23.26 26.89 -18.19
C SER A 262 -24.19 27.95 -17.58
N GLU A 263 -25.27 27.53 -16.93
CA GLU A 263 -26.17 28.44 -16.23
C GLU A 263 -25.49 29.05 -15.00
N LEU A 264 -24.78 28.22 -14.21
CA LEU A 264 -24.01 28.71 -13.07
C LEU A 264 -22.89 29.66 -13.50
N GLU A 265 -22.13 29.32 -14.54
CA GLU A 265 -21.05 30.17 -15.06
C GLU A 265 -21.58 31.57 -15.44
N ASN A 266 -22.78 31.64 -16.02
CA ASN A 266 -23.45 32.90 -16.32
C ASN A 266 -23.97 33.62 -15.07
N TYR A 267 -24.60 32.88 -14.15
CA TYR A 267 -25.12 33.43 -12.88
C TYR A 267 -24.01 33.99 -11.98
N SER A 268 -22.79 33.45 -12.03
CA SER A 268 -21.68 33.90 -11.18
C SER A 268 -21.37 35.41 -11.28
N SER A 269 -21.70 36.03 -12.41
CA SER A 269 -21.58 37.49 -12.60
C SER A 269 -22.51 38.32 -11.71
N THR A 270 -23.63 37.77 -11.25
CA THR A 270 -24.62 38.47 -10.42
C THR A 270 -24.28 38.43 -8.92
N LEU A 271 -23.28 37.63 -8.53
CA LEU A 271 -22.84 37.52 -7.15
C LEU A 271 -22.07 38.78 -6.72
N LYS A 272 -22.38 39.27 -5.52
CA LYS A 272 -21.64 40.36 -4.88
C LYS A 272 -20.30 39.85 -4.34
N SER A 273 -19.33 40.75 -4.17
CA SER A 273 -18.05 40.42 -3.51
C SER A 273 -18.29 39.76 -2.16
N GLY A 274 -17.59 38.66 -1.89
CA GLY A 274 -17.83 37.82 -0.73
C GLY A 274 -17.43 36.35 -0.92
N VAL A 275 -17.71 35.55 0.12
CA VAL A 275 -17.43 34.11 0.15
C VAL A 275 -18.73 33.33 -0.01
N TYR A 276 -18.69 32.26 -0.80
CA TYR A 276 -19.81 31.37 -1.04
C TYR A 276 -19.37 29.90 -0.98
N LEU A 277 -20.32 29.00 -0.77
CA LEU A 277 -20.11 27.55 -0.89
C LEU A 277 -20.84 27.04 -2.13
N LEU A 278 -20.11 26.42 -3.04
CA LEU A 278 -20.66 25.72 -4.18
C LEU A 278 -20.76 24.23 -3.86
N LYS A 279 -21.98 23.70 -3.83
CA LYS A 279 -22.25 22.27 -3.72
C LYS A 279 -22.57 21.71 -5.10
N ILE A 280 -21.97 20.58 -5.45
CA ILE A 280 -22.29 19.84 -6.68
C ILE A 280 -22.62 18.41 -6.27
N THR A 281 -23.75 17.91 -6.75
CA THR A 281 -24.15 16.51 -6.64
C THR A 281 -24.15 15.91 -8.04
N THR A 282 -23.47 14.79 -8.21
CA THR A 282 -23.40 14.03 -9.46
C THR A 282 -24.45 12.93 -9.50
N LYS A 283 -24.77 12.45 -10.71
CA LYS A 283 -25.80 11.42 -10.92
C LYS A 283 -25.50 10.06 -10.28
N ASP A 284 -24.24 9.81 -9.95
CA ASP A 284 -23.79 8.63 -9.20
C ASP A 284 -23.94 8.84 -7.67
N GLY A 285 -24.58 9.93 -7.22
CA GLY A 285 -24.88 10.20 -5.81
C GLY A 285 -23.77 10.92 -5.06
N ASN A 286 -22.59 11.09 -5.65
CA ASN A 286 -21.48 11.78 -5.00
C ASN A 286 -21.79 13.28 -4.83
N THR A 287 -21.40 13.82 -3.67
CA THR A 287 -21.60 15.23 -3.35
C THR A 287 -20.29 15.86 -2.94
N MET A 288 -20.01 17.04 -3.49
CA MET A 288 -18.84 17.83 -3.14
C MET A 288 -19.20 19.27 -2.83
N THR A 289 -18.36 19.92 -2.02
CA THR A 289 -18.50 21.34 -1.71
C THR A 289 -17.16 22.06 -1.94
N LYS A 290 -17.19 23.19 -2.65
CA LYS A 290 -16.03 24.04 -2.93
C LYS A 290 -16.30 25.46 -2.45
N LYS A 291 -15.29 26.10 -1.85
CA LYS A 291 -15.35 27.51 -1.47
C LYS A 291 -15.12 28.38 -2.70
N LEU A 292 -15.99 29.36 -2.94
CA LEU A 292 -15.85 30.39 -3.97
C LEU A 292 -15.58 31.75 -3.32
N ILE A 293 -14.70 32.54 -3.93
CA ILE A 293 -14.36 33.90 -3.48
C ILE A 293 -14.58 34.88 -4.64
N LYS A 294 -15.59 35.75 -4.50
CA LYS A 294 -15.83 36.88 -5.42
C LYS A 294 -15.07 38.10 -4.90
N SER A 295 -14.14 38.63 -5.71
CA SER A 295 -13.44 39.90 -5.44
C SER A 295 -14.25 41.07 -5.95
#